data_AF-A0A4Q6G010-F1
#
_entry.id   AF-A0A4Q6G010-F1
#
_cell.length_a   1.000
_cell.length_b   1.000
_cell.length_c   1.000
_cell.angle_alpha   90.00
_cell.angle_beta   90.00
_cell.angle_gamma   90.00
#
_symmetry.space_group_name_H-M   'P 1'
#
loop_
_entity.id
_entity.type
_entity.pdbx_description
1 polymer ?
#
loop_
_entity_poly.entity_id
_entity_poly.type
_entity_poly.pdbx_seq_one_letter_code
_entity_poly.pdbx_strand_id
1 'polypeptide(L)'
;MKNKLGPGMSGSAGYSLLASLTAISLAATYIVQSSTQSKRAIEVAKNNGLREKMSIGSLADLSMIRSLLSESKTSTSDYEPAVYPNNYFASNWDLTSNNKFALAGVDSKGASIKLKSLPSGELDPASFASVFSGTQTLAAKMSADQKLEIVKLNNDSVHPYYVSSVDVKATRSNPEASGGDYVTYGRVPLRAPTPKSLELQVKPAVGGTFSTQLGSDASPLPGGDYVFRIVAEGVVHHGEIEIGGKKFIVGLNDEGRII
;
A
#
# COMPACT_ATOMS: atom_id res chain seq x y z
N MET A 1 -0.29 -58.47 -84.70
CA MET A 1 -0.20 -57.40 -83.68
C MET A 1 0.59 -57.94 -82.49
N LYS A 2 1.77 -57.37 -82.22
CA LYS A 2 2.65 -57.77 -81.11
C LYS A 2 2.32 -56.88 -79.91
N ASN A 3 1.81 -57.45 -78.82
CA ASN A 3 1.73 -56.76 -77.53
C ASN A 3 3.14 -56.62 -76.95
N LYS A 4 3.65 -55.39 -76.93
CA LYS A 4 4.82 -55.01 -76.12
C LYS A 4 4.30 -54.59 -74.74
N LEU A 5 4.42 -55.49 -73.76
CA LEU A 5 4.44 -55.10 -72.34
C LEU A 5 5.78 -54.42 -72.08
N GLY A 6 5.74 -53.12 -71.77
CA GLY A 6 6.90 -52.34 -71.38
C GLY A 6 7.40 -52.70 -69.97
N PRO A 7 8.67 -52.41 -69.65
CA PRO A 7 9.32 -52.88 -68.44
C PRO A 7 8.90 -52.09 -67.18
N GLY A 8 8.48 -52.82 -66.15
CA GLY A 8 8.76 -52.55 -64.73
C GLY A 8 8.51 -51.14 -64.18
N MET A 9 7.26 -50.79 -63.89
CA MET A 9 6.93 -49.80 -62.84
C MET A 9 7.00 -50.45 -61.44
N SER A 10 8.17 -50.96 -61.06
CA SER A 10 8.40 -51.48 -59.69
C SER A 10 9.24 -50.54 -58.82
N GLY A 11 9.73 -49.42 -59.38
CA GLY A 11 10.41 -48.37 -58.61
C GLY A 11 9.46 -47.33 -57.99
N SER A 12 8.37 -46.98 -58.67
CA SER A 12 7.53 -45.83 -58.26
C SER A 12 6.66 -46.08 -57.04
N ALA A 13 6.18 -47.32 -56.82
CA ALA A 13 5.30 -47.66 -55.71
C ALA A 13 6.00 -47.55 -54.34
N GLY A 14 7.28 -47.94 -54.27
CA GLY A 14 8.10 -47.82 -53.05
C GLY A 14 8.43 -46.38 -52.70
N TYR A 15 8.75 -45.54 -53.69
CA TYR A 15 8.98 -44.10 -53.48
C TYR A 15 7.69 -43.37 -53.08
N SER A 16 6.53 -43.73 -53.62
CA SER A 16 5.24 -43.15 -53.20
C SER A 16 4.83 -43.55 -51.78
N LEU A 17 5.15 -44.78 -51.35
CA LEU A 17 4.91 -45.25 -49.98
C LEU A 17 5.84 -44.56 -48.97
N LEU A 18 7.13 -44.41 -49.31
CA LEU A 18 8.07 -43.66 -48.48
C LEU A 18 7.71 -42.17 -48.42
N ALA A 19 7.37 -41.55 -49.56
CA ALA A 19 6.94 -40.16 -49.60
C ALA A 19 5.67 -39.90 -48.77
N SER A 20 4.67 -40.79 -48.86
CA SER A 20 3.44 -40.67 -48.06
C SER A 20 3.68 -40.88 -46.57
N LEU A 21 4.53 -41.84 -46.17
CA LEU A 21 4.92 -42.02 -44.77
C LEU A 21 5.70 -40.80 -44.23
N THR A 22 6.60 -40.23 -45.02
CA THR A 22 7.31 -38.99 -44.62
C THR A 22 6.39 -37.79 -44.55
N ALA A 23 5.42 -37.66 -45.46
CA ALA A 23 4.44 -36.57 -45.44
C ALA A 23 3.49 -36.68 -44.23
N ILE A 24 3.05 -37.90 -43.87
CA ILE A 24 2.26 -38.15 -42.66
C ILE A 24 3.08 -37.87 -41.40
N SER A 25 4.35 -38.30 -41.36
CA SER A 25 5.25 -38.00 -40.24
C SER A 25 5.47 -36.50 -40.08
N LEU A 26 5.71 -35.77 -41.17
CA LEU A 26 5.88 -34.31 -41.17
C LEU A 26 4.59 -33.60 -40.76
N ALA A 27 3.44 -34.01 -41.28
CA ALA A 27 2.14 -33.48 -40.90
C ALA A 27 1.82 -33.73 -39.42
N ALA A 28 2.12 -34.94 -38.91
CA ALA A 28 1.96 -35.26 -37.49
C ALA A 28 2.88 -34.40 -36.62
N THR A 29 4.16 -34.24 -36.99
CA THR A 29 5.08 -33.36 -36.26
C THR A 29 4.63 -31.90 -36.31
N TYR A 30 4.11 -31.42 -37.44
CA TYR A 30 3.58 -30.07 -37.59
C TYR A 30 2.33 -29.84 -36.73
N ILE A 31 1.39 -30.79 -36.70
CA ILE A 31 0.19 -30.73 -35.85
C ILE A 31 0.58 -30.74 -34.37
N VAL A 32 1.53 -31.59 -33.97
CA VAL A 32 2.03 -31.65 -32.59
C VAL A 32 2.74 -30.35 -32.21
N GLN A 33 3.57 -29.80 -33.09
CA GLN A 33 4.28 -28.54 -32.87
C GLN A 33 3.30 -27.35 -32.82
N SER A 34 2.34 -27.29 -33.72
CA SER A 34 1.27 -26.28 -33.74
C SER A 34 0.41 -26.36 -32.48
N SER A 35 -0.01 -27.56 -32.07
CA SER A 35 -0.75 -27.77 -30.82
C SER A 35 0.06 -27.33 -29.59
N THR A 36 1.36 -27.61 -29.57
CA THR A 36 2.26 -27.18 -28.48
C THR A 36 2.41 -25.66 -28.46
N GLN A 37 2.54 -25.01 -29.62
CA GLN A 37 2.59 -23.56 -29.73
C GLN A 37 1.28 -22.91 -29.27
N SER A 38 0.12 -23.45 -29.68
CA SER A 38 -1.18 -22.96 -29.21
C SER A 38 -1.36 -23.14 -27.71
N LYS A 39 -0.98 -24.30 -27.14
CA LYS A 39 -1.01 -24.52 -25.69
C LYS A 39 -0.13 -23.53 -24.93
N ARG A 40 1.11 -23.30 -25.40
CA ARG A 40 2.00 -22.30 -24.81
C ARG A 40 1.43 -20.89 -24.93
N ALA A 41 0.84 -20.53 -26.07
CA ALA A 41 0.21 -19.23 -26.26
C ALA A 41 -0.98 -19.02 -25.29
N ILE A 42 -1.80 -20.06 -25.08
CA ILE A 42 -2.90 -20.06 -24.11
C ILE A 42 -2.37 -19.94 -22.68
N GLU A 43 -1.34 -20.69 -22.30
CA GLU A 43 -0.73 -20.61 -20.97
C GLU A 43 -0.11 -19.23 -20.70
N VAL A 44 0.58 -18.66 -21.70
CA VAL A 44 1.12 -17.30 -21.62
C VAL A 44 0.00 -16.28 -21.48
N ALA A 45 -1.07 -16.39 -22.27
CA ALA A 45 -2.23 -15.51 -22.17
C ALA A 45 -2.92 -15.62 -20.79
N LYS A 46 -3.11 -16.85 -20.29
CA LYS A 46 -3.68 -17.09 -18.96
C LYS A 46 -2.80 -16.46 -17.87
N ASN A 47 -1.48 -16.66 -17.93
CA ASN A 47 -0.57 -16.10 -16.94
C ASN A 47 -0.53 -14.56 -17.00
N ASN A 48 -0.53 -13.98 -18.21
CA ASN A 48 -0.61 -12.54 -18.38
C ASN A 48 -1.91 -11.97 -17.78
N GLY A 49 -3.04 -12.62 -18.02
CA GLY A 49 -4.32 -12.23 -17.42
C GLY A 49 -4.32 -12.34 -15.88
N LEU A 50 -3.68 -13.35 -15.31
CA LEU A 50 -3.51 -13.45 -13.85
C LEU A 50 -2.62 -12.33 -13.29
N ARG A 51 -1.53 -12.00 -13.98
CA ARG A 51 -0.64 -10.89 -13.59
C ARG A 51 -1.31 -9.54 -13.67
N GLU A 52 -2.12 -9.30 -14.70
CA GLU A 52 -2.90 -8.07 -14.84
C GLU A 52 -3.90 -7.91 -13.68
N LYS A 53 -4.59 -8.99 -13.30
CA LYS A 53 -5.49 -8.98 -12.13
C LYS A 53 -4.75 -8.69 -10.83
N MET A 54 -3.59 -9.30 -10.63
CA MET A 54 -2.75 -9.01 -9.47
C MET A 54 -2.29 -7.55 -9.46
N SER A 55 -1.99 -6.98 -10.62
CA SER A 55 -1.66 -5.55 -10.76
C SER A 55 -2.83 -4.65 -10.36
N ILE A 56 -4.03 -4.89 -10.92
CA ILE A 56 -5.24 -4.13 -10.57
C ILE A 56 -5.54 -4.23 -9.08
N GLY A 57 -5.47 -5.44 -8.52
CA GLY A 57 -5.66 -5.65 -7.09
C GLY A 57 -4.62 -4.90 -6.26
N SER A 58 -3.35 -4.91 -6.68
CA SER A 58 -2.28 -4.19 -5.98
C SER A 58 -2.50 -2.68 -6.00
N LEU A 59 -3.04 -2.12 -7.09
CA LEU A 59 -3.41 -0.71 -7.16
C LEU A 59 -4.57 -0.36 -6.22
N ALA A 60 -5.55 -1.26 -6.08
CA ALA A 60 -6.61 -1.12 -5.10
C ALA A 60 -6.05 -1.11 -3.67
N ASP A 61 -5.12 -2.02 -3.35
CA ASP A 61 -4.49 -2.09 -2.03
C ASP A 61 -3.70 -0.81 -1.68
N LEU A 62 -2.92 -0.31 -2.64
CA LEU A 62 -2.17 0.95 -2.47
C LEU A 62 -3.12 2.13 -2.28
N SER A 63 -4.25 2.14 -2.97
CA SER A 63 -5.29 3.17 -2.80
C SER A 63 -5.95 3.09 -1.43
N MET A 64 -6.21 1.90 -0.91
CA MET A 64 -6.73 1.70 0.45
C MET A 64 -5.73 2.19 1.50
N ILE A 65 -4.45 1.85 1.36
CA ILE A 65 -3.43 2.35 2.29
C ILE A 65 -3.33 3.86 2.24
N ARG A 66 -3.36 4.45 1.04
CA ARG A 66 -3.40 5.90 0.92
C ARG A 66 -4.57 6.47 1.70
N SER A 67 -5.76 5.86 1.62
CA SER A 67 -6.92 6.30 2.39
C SER A 67 -6.74 6.13 3.91
N LEU A 68 -6.07 5.07 4.37
CA LEU A 68 -5.84 4.82 5.80
C LEU A 68 -4.83 5.80 6.41
N LEU A 69 -3.78 6.12 5.67
CA LEU A 69 -2.73 7.06 6.09
C LEU A 69 -3.12 8.53 5.89
N SER A 70 -4.10 8.80 5.03
CA SER A 70 -4.62 10.16 4.82
C SER A 70 -5.59 10.54 5.92
N GLU A 71 -5.61 11.81 6.27
CA GLU A 71 -6.56 12.35 7.21
C GLU A 71 -7.99 12.24 6.65
N SER A 72 -8.89 11.74 7.48
CA SER A 72 -10.31 11.65 7.18
C SER A 72 -11.13 12.17 8.36
N LYS A 73 -12.36 12.60 8.08
CA LYS A 73 -13.20 13.31 9.03
C LYS A 73 -13.63 12.37 10.17
N THR A 74 -13.24 12.65 11.41
CA THR A 74 -13.67 11.92 12.61
C THR A 74 -14.81 12.61 13.34
N SER A 75 -14.89 13.94 13.27
CA SER A 75 -15.94 14.76 13.87
C SER A 75 -16.23 15.99 12.99
N THR A 76 -17.15 16.88 13.40
CA THR A 76 -17.50 18.07 12.60
C THR A 76 -16.28 18.95 12.28
N SER A 77 -15.29 19.02 13.19
CA SER A 77 -14.07 19.83 13.07
C SER A 77 -12.78 19.03 12.93
N ASP A 78 -12.79 17.72 13.23
CA ASP A 78 -11.56 16.96 13.37
C ASP A 78 -11.30 16.04 12.17
N TYR A 79 -10.06 16.09 11.69
CA TYR A 79 -9.54 15.18 10.68
C TYR A 79 -8.37 14.41 11.28
N GLU A 80 -8.41 13.08 11.16
CA GLU A 80 -7.34 12.19 11.63
C GLU A 80 -7.14 11.05 10.63
N PRO A 81 -5.90 10.57 10.49
CA PRO A 81 -5.67 9.33 9.78
C PRO A 81 -6.25 8.14 10.57
N ALA A 82 -6.68 7.13 9.83
CA ALA A 82 -7.17 5.88 10.41
C ALA A 82 -6.01 5.01 10.94
N VAL A 83 -4.84 5.12 10.31
CA VAL A 83 -3.59 4.48 10.76
C VAL A 83 -2.49 5.52 10.80
N TYR A 84 -1.76 5.60 11.90
CA TYR A 84 -0.69 6.58 12.10
C TYR A 84 0.50 5.99 12.86
N PRO A 85 1.70 6.57 12.72
CA PRO A 85 2.84 6.12 13.52
C PRO A 85 2.72 6.56 14.98
N ASN A 86 3.09 5.69 15.91
CA ASN A 86 3.19 6.02 17.35
C ASN A 86 4.17 7.17 17.61
N ASN A 87 5.26 7.23 16.85
CA ASN A 87 6.22 8.33 16.84
C ASN A 87 6.52 8.73 15.39
N TYR A 88 5.99 9.88 14.98
CA TYR A 88 6.14 10.41 13.63
C TYR A 88 7.60 10.72 13.27
N PHE A 89 8.44 11.08 14.25
CA PHE A 89 9.84 11.46 14.05
C PHE A 89 10.81 10.28 14.16
N ALA A 90 10.32 9.06 14.41
CA ALA A 90 11.16 7.87 14.47
C ALA A 90 11.70 7.50 13.08
N SER A 91 12.93 6.97 13.04
CA SER A 91 13.55 6.47 11.80
C SER A 91 12.79 5.29 11.20
N ASN A 92 12.11 4.51 12.04
CA ASN A 92 11.19 3.45 11.64
C ASN A 92 9.84 3.70 12.29
N TRP A 93 8.78 3.67 11.48
CA TRP A 93 7.42 3.86 11.97
C TRP A 93 6.84 2.55 12.48
N ASP A 94 6.40 2.58 13.74
CA ASP A 94 5.51 1.58 14.31
C ASP A 94 4.08 2.13 14.21
N LEU A 95 3.29 1.52 13.33
CA LEU A 95 1.95 1.97 12.99
C LEU A 95 0.94 1.44 14.01
N THR A 96 0.00 2.31 14.37
CA THR A 96 -1.14 1.99 15.22
C THR A 96 -2.44 2.43 14.56
N SER A 97 -3.52 1.75 14.93
CA SER A 97 -4.87 2.04 14.43
C SER A 97 -5.56 3.05 15.33
N ASN A 98 -6.21 4.05 14.71
CA ASN A 98 -7.01 5.03 15.41
C ASN A 98 -8.35 4.43 15.85
N ASN A 99 -8.63 4.45 17.15
CA ASN A 99 -9.84 3.90 17.74
C ASN A 99 -11.13 4.67 17.38
N LYS A 100 -11.02 5.87 16.79
CA LYS A 100 -12.16 6.64 16.29
C LYS A 100 -12.76 6.06 15.00
N PHE A 101 -12.05 5.16 14.32
CA PHE A 101 -12.53 4.52 13.09
C PHE A 101 -12.88 3.05 13.33
N ALA A 102 -14.02 2.61 12.78
CA ALA A 102 -14.40 1.20 12.76
C ALA A 102 -13.65 0.48 11.63
N LEU A 103 -12.42 0.02 11.90
CA LEU A 103 -11.54 -0.62 10.93
C LEU A 103 -11.67 -2.14 10.95
N ALA A 104 -12.76 -2.68 10.39
CA ALA A 104 -12.92 -4.12 10.27
C ALA A 104 -11.87 -4.72 9.32
N GLY A 105 -11.12 -5.72 9.78
CA GLY A 105 -10.15 -6.44 8.96
C GLY A 105 -8.87 -5.66 8.64
N VAL A 106 -8.57 -4.59 9.38
CA VAL A 106 -7.29 -3.89 9.33
C VAL A 106 -6.51 -4.16 10.61
N ASP A 107 -5.29 -4.65 10.48
CA ASP A 107 -4.37 -4.91 11.60
C ASP A 107 -3.02 -4.25 11.29
N SER A 108 -2.56 -3.38 12.19
CA SER A 108 -1.30 -2.64 12.05
C SER A 108 -0.28 -3.16 13.05
N LYS A 109 0.93 -3.46 12.57
CA LYS A 109 2.04 -3.93 13.42
C LYS A 109 3.38 -3.54 12.80
N GLY A 110 4.19 -2.77 13.53
CA GLY A 110 5.44 -2.24 12.98
C GLY A 110 5.16 -1.38 11.75
N ALA A 111 6.01 -1.48 10.75
CA ALA A 111 5.83 -0.79 9.47
C ALA A 111 4.81 -1.47 8.53
N SER A 112 4.08 -2.49 8.99
CA SER A 112 3.18 -3.29 8.16
C SER A 112 1.71 -3.07 8.51
N ILE A 113 0.88 -3.03 7.48
CA ILE A 113 -0.58 -3.02 7.58
C ILE A 113 -1.11 -4.26 6.87
N LYS A 114 -1.88 -5.07 7.59
CA LYS A 114 -2.71 -6.12 7.01
C LYS A 114 -4.09 -5.55 6.77
N LEU A 115 -4.65 -5.78 5.59
CA LEU A 115 -6.01 -5.39 5.25
C LEU A 115 -6.72 -6.50 4.47
N LYS A 116 -8.04 -6.50 4.51
CA LYS A 116 -8.88 -7.32 3.63
C LYS A 116 -8.89 -6.72 2.23
N SER A 117 -8.60 -7.54 1.24
CA SER A 117 -8.59 -7.16 -0.17
C SER A 117 -9.30 -8.18 -1.07
N LEU A 118 -9.51 -7.77 -2.32
CA LEU A 118 -9.97 -8.64 -3.39
C LEU A 118 -8.97 -9.80 -3.59
N PRO A 119 -9.46 -11.04 -3.73
CA PRO A 119 -8.63 -12.20 -3.99
C PRO A 119 -7.82 -12.04 -5.28
N SER A 120 -6.68 -12.70 -5.36
CA SER A 120 -5.77 -12.66 -6.52
C SER A 120 -6.32 -13.34 -7.78
N GLY A 121 -7.55 -13.85 -7.72
CA GLY A 121 -8.25 -14.57 -8.79
C GLY A 121 -9.28 -13.71 -9.54
N GLU A 122 -10.00 -14.35 -10.45
CA GLU A 122 -11.11 -13.72 -11.16
C GLU A 122 -12.29 -13.54 -10.18
N LEU A 123 -12.82 -12.31 -10.07
CA LEU A 123 -14.14 -12.14 -9.46
C LEU A 123 -15.12 -12.88 -10.37
N ASP A 124 -15.86 -13.82 -9.81
CA ASP A 124 -16.83 -14.57 -10.60
C ASP A 124 -17.86 -13.60 -11.23
N PRO A 125 -18.37 -13.87 -12.45
CA PRO A 125 -19.29 -12.96 -13.14
C PRO A 125 -20.56 -12.63 -12.34
N ALA A 126 -21.02 -13.54 -11.47
CA ALA A 126 -22.17 -13.31 -10.62
C ALA A 126 -21.85 -12.31 -9.48
N SER A 127 -20.64 -12.38 -8.93
CA SER A 127 -20.10 -11.45 -7.95
C SER A 127 -19.96 -10.05 -8.56
N PHE A 128 -19.45 -9.95 -9.79
CA PHE A 128 -19.39 -8.66 -10.50
C PHE A 128 -20.79 -8.09 -10.74
N ALA A 129 -21.71 -8.90 -11.27
CA ALA A 129 -23.09 -8.49 -11.50
C ALA A 129 -23.75 -8.03 -10.19
N SER A 130 -23.53 -8.73 -9.07
CA SER A 130 -24.09 -8.38 -7.76
C SER A 130 -23.56 -7.07 -7.18
N VAL A 131 -22.29 -6.72 -7.46
CA VAL A 131 -21.71 -5.44 -7.05
C VAL A 131 -22.26 -4.32 -7.93
N PHE A 132 -22.36 -4.54 -9.24
CA PHE A 132 -22.85 -3.55 -10.18
C PHE A 132 -24.36 -3.29 -10.05
N SER A 133 -25.15 -4.32 -9.72
CA SER A 133 -26.58 -4.20 -9.43
C SER A 133 -26.87 -3.61 -8.04
N GLY A 134 -25.84 -3.33 -7.23
CA GLY A 134 -25.97 -2.81 -5.87
C GLY A 134 -26.49 -3.83 -4.84
N THR A 135 -26.59 -5.11 -5.21
CA THR A 135 -27.08 -6.17 -4.31
C THR A 135 -26.04 -6.52 -3.24
N GLN A 136 -24.75 -6.36 -3.53
CA GLN A 136 -23.66 -6.51 -2.56
C GLN A 136 -22.66 -5.37 -2.71
N THR A 137 -21.99 -4.99 -1.61
CA THR A 137 -20.91 -4.01 -1.65
C THR A 137 -19.61 -4.68 -2.08
N LEU A 138 -18.71 -3.91 -2.72
CA LEU A 138 -17.37 -4.41 -3.05
C LEU A 138 -16.60 -4.87 -1.80
N ALA A 139 -16.81 -4.19 -0.67
CA ALA A 139 -16.23 -4.54 0.63
C ALA A 139 -16.60 -5.97 1.07
N ALA A 140 -17.82 -6.43 0.76
CA ALA A 140 -18.25 -7.81 1.07
C ALA A 140 -17.50 -8.88 0.25
N LYS A 141 -16.83 -8.50 -0.84
CA LYS A 141 -16.00 -9.39 -1.67
C LYS A 141 -14.52 -9.36 -1.28
N MET A 142 -14.13 -8.51 -0.33
CA MET A 142 -12.75 -8.41 0.14
C MET A 142 -12.51 -9.46 1.23
N SER A 143 -12.03 -10.63 0.83
CA SER A 143 -11.85 -11.78 1.73
C SER A 143 -10.37 -12.15 1.94
N ALA A 144 -9.50 -11.80 1.00
CA ALA A 144 -8.09 -12.15 1.05
C ALA A 144 -7.33 -11.23 2.00
N ASP A 145 -6.48 -11.80 2.84
CA ASP A 145 -5.59 -11.02 3.70
C ASP A 145 -4.38 -10.56 2.89
N GLN A 146 -4.21 -9.25 2.82
CA GLN A 146 -3.10 -8.62 2.11
C GLN A 146 -2.21 -7.89 3.08
N LYS A 147 -0.93 -8.23 3.09
CA LYS A 147 0.10 -7.50 3.84
C LYS A 147 0.72 -6.44 2.93
N LEU A 148 0.76 -5.22 3.43
CA LEU A 148 1.51 -4.12 2.84
C LEU A 148 2.50 -3.57 3.85
N GLU A 149 3.61 -3.06 3.37
CA GLU A 149 4.74 -2.67 4.21
C GLU A 149 5.27 -1.31 3.77
N ILE A 150 5.41 -0.39 4.71
CA ILE A 150 6.14 0.86 4.50
C ILE A 150 7.62 0.51 4.44
N VAL A 151 8.24 0.69 3.27
CA VAL A 151 9.66 0.36 3.04
C VAL A 151 10.57 1.56 3.18
N LYS A 152 10.04 2.77 3.00
CA LYS A 152 10.83 4.00 3.08
C LYS A 152 9.98 5.20 3.49
N LEU A 153 10.54 6.02 4.36
CA LEU A 153 10.05 7.35 4.69
C LEU A 153 10.80 8.38 3.83
N ASN A 154 10.08 9.23 3.12
CA ASN A 154 10.67 10.28 2.29
C ASN A 154 10.40 11.63 2.95
N ASN A 155 11.45 12.22 3.51
CA ASN A 155 11.36 13.50 4.19
C ASN A 155 11.30 14.65 3.17
N ASP A 156 10.64 15.74 3.55
CA ASP A 156 10.60 16.96 2.75
C ASP A 156 11.99 17.59 2.65
N SER A 157 12.31 18.13 1.48
CA SER A 157 13.64 18.72 1.22
C SER A 157 13.84 20.07 1.90
N VAL A 158 12.76 20.79 2.19
CA VAL A 158 12.79 22.09 2.89
C VAL A 158 12.70 21.87 4.40
N HIS A 159 11.92 20.89 4.83
CA HIS A 159 11.71 20.56 6.24
C HIS A 159 12.06 19.08 6.52
N PRO A 160 13.33 18.78 6.86
CA PRO A 160 13.83 17.40 7.00
C PRO A 160 13.10 16.55 8.05
N TYR A 161 12.34 17.15 8.96
CA TYR A 161 11.57 16.45 9.99
C TYR A 161 10.19 15.98 9.53
N TYR A 162 9.70 16.51 8.41
CA TYR A 162 8.39 16.16 7.89
C TYR A 162 8.50 15.06 6.85
N VAL A 163 7.77 13.97 7.07
CA VAL A 163 7.65 12.90 6.09
C VAL A 163 6.59 13.33 5.06
N SER A 164 7.05 13.74 3.88
CA SER A 164 6.19 14.20 2.78
C SER A 164 5.49 13.04 2.07
N SER A 165 6.11 11.85 2.07
CA SER A 165 5.55 10.66 1.46
C SER A 165 6.19 9.39 2.01
N VAL A 166 5.51 8.27 1.85
CA VAL A 166 6.04 6.95 2.18
C VAL A 166 5.99 6.04 0.97
N ASP A 167 7.03 5.24 0.78
CA ASP A 167 7.03 4.19 -0.23
C ASP A 167 6.51 2.91 0.41
N VAL A 168 5.52 2.30 -0.23
CA VAL A 168 4.78 1.15 0.25
C VAL A 168 4.98 0.00 -0.72
N LYS A 169 5.32 -1.16 -0.19
CA LYS A 169 5.40 -2.42 -0.92
C LYS A 169 4.11 -3.22 -0.70
N ALA A 170 3.47 -3.60 -1.80
CA ALA A 170 2.38 -4.58 -1.83
C ALA A 170 2.91 -5.89 -2.44
N THR A 171 2.55 -7.03 -1.88
CA THR A 171 2.97 -8.35 -2.39
C THR A 171 1.78 -9.29 -2.48
N ARG A 172 1.36 -9.64 -3.69
CA ARG A 172 0.23 -10.53 -3.94
C ARG A 172 0.72 -11.88 -4.42
N SER A 173 0.18 -12.94 -3.83
CA SER A 173 0.46 -14.31 -4.24
C SER A 173 -0.75 -14.89 -4.96
N ASN A 174 -0.52 -15.57 -6.08
CA ASN A 174 -1.51 -16.43 -6.71
C ASN A 174 -0.85 -17.77 -7.06
N PRO A 175 -1.27 -18.89 -6.45
CA PRO A 175 -0.67 -20.21 -6.69
C PRO A 175 -0.86 -20.71 -8.14
N GLU A 176 -1.82 -20.16 -8.89
CA GLU A 176 -2.05 -20.49 -10.29
C GLU A 176 -1.22 -19.64 -11.27
N ALA A 177 -0.61 -18.55 -10.81
CA ALA A 177 0.24 -17.71 -11.64
C ALA A 177 1.64 -18.30 -11.75
N SER A 178 2.17 -18.41 -12.96
CA SER A 178 3.55 -18.85 -13.16
C SER A 178 4.52 -17.66 -12.99
N GLY A 179 5.52 -17.85 -12.13
CA GLY A 179 6.54 -16.84 -11.81
C GLY A 179 6.46 -16.21 -10.42
N GLY A 180 5.64 -16.74 -9.51
CA GLY A 180 5.66 -16.38 -8.09
C GLY A 180 4.86 -15.12 -7.75
N ASP A 181 5.23 -14.50 -6.63
CA ASP A 181 4.52 -13.35 -6.07
C ASP A 181 4.65 -12.10 -6.96
N TYR A 182 3.55 -11.38 -7.11
CA TYR A 182 3.51 -10.08 -7.75
C TYR A 182 3.80 -8.98 -6.72
N VAL A 183 4.93 -8.30 -6.88
CA VAL A 183 5.35 -7.21 -5.99
C VAL A 183 5.18 -5.89 -6.69
N THR A 184 4.55 -4.92 -6.03
CA THR A 184 4.42 -3.55 -6.51
C THR A 184 4.86 -2.57 -5.44
N TYR A 185 5.45 -1.46 -5.89
CA TYR A 185 5.81 -0.34 -5.04
C TYR A 185 4.96 0.87 -5.42
N GLY A 186 4.40 1.53 -4.42
CA GLY A 186 3.63 2.75 -4.60
C GLY A 186 4.10 3.82 -3.63
N ARG A 187 4.21 5.06 -4.11
CA ARG A 187 4.45 6.21 -3.25
C ARG A 187 3.13 6.80 -2.80
N VAL A 188 2.95 6.89 -1.49
CA VAL A 188 1.78 7.48 -0.86
C VAL A 188 2.16 8.88 -0.36
N PRO A 189 1.63 9.95 -0.96
CA PRO A 189 1.84 11.30 -0.43
C PRO A 189 1.11 11.45 0.90
N LEU A 190 1.77 12.07 1.86
CA LEU A 190 1.20 12.40 3.16
C LEU A 190 0.98 13.91 3.25
N ARG A 191 -0.02 14.31 4.03
CA ARG A 191 -0.21 15.72 4.35
C ARG A 191 0.79 16.13 5.42
N ALA A 192 1.18 17.41 5.38
CA ALA A 192 1.95 17.99 6.45
C ALA A 192 1.15 17.86 7.77
N PRO A 193 1.77 17.34 8.84
CA PRO A 193 1.10 17.26 10.13
C PRO A 193 0.70 18.64 10.62
N THR A 194 -0.50 18.73 11.22
CA THR A 194 -0.99 19.97 11.85
C THR A 194 -1.19 19.76 13.35
N PRO A 195 -0.65 20.66 14.20
CA PRO A 195 -1.01 20.70 15.62
C PRO A 195 -2.49 21.05 15.77
N LYS A 196 -3.21 20.37 16.66
CA LYS A 196 -4.67 20.56 16.82
C LYS A 196 -5.01 21.47 17.99
N SER A 197 -4.46 21.17 19.15
CA SER A 197 -4.62 21.96 20.36
C SER A 197 -3.23 22.34 20.87
N LEU A 198 -3.13 23.56 21.39
CA LEU A 198 -1.92 24.12 21.98
C LEU A 198 -2.33 24.88 23.23
N GLU A 199 -1.79 24.46 24.37
CA GLU A 199 -2.08 25.06 25.65
C GLU A 199 -0.77 25.30 26.41
N LEU A 200 -0.55 26.55 26.82
CA LEU A 200 0.54 26.90 27.71
C LEU A 200 0.05 26.77 29.14
N GLN A 201 0.75 25.97 29.93
CA GLN A 201 0.46 25.78 31.34
C GLN A 201 1.64 26.23 32.19
N VAL A 202 1.33 26.76 33.37
CA VAL A 202 2.30 27.28 34.32
C VAL A 202 2.05 26.69 35.70
N LYS A 203 3.12 26.51 36.47
CA LYS A 203 3.04 26.25 37.91
C LYS A 203 4.21 26.91 38.64
N PRO A 204 4.09 27.16 39.95
CA PRO A 204 5.25 27.51 40.77
C PRO A 204 6.34 26.44 40.68
N ALA A 205 7.61 26.85 40.75
CA ALA A 205 8.73 25.92 40.73
C ALA A 205 8.67 24.94 41.90
N VAL A 206 8.32 25.44 43.08
CA VAL A 206 8.18 24.64 44.31
C VAL A 206 6.70 24.34 44.56
N GLY A 207 6.30 23.07 44.41
CA GLY A 207 4.94 22.60 44.65
C GLY A 207 3.93 22.98 43.55
N GLY A 208 2.63 22.88 43.89
CA GLY A 208 1.51 23.26 43.04
C GLY A 208 1.16 22.29 41.89
N THR A 209 0.04 22.57 41.23
CA THR A 209 -0.41 21.89 40.00
C THR A 209 -0.27 22.83 38.82
N PHE A 210 -0.05 22.27 37.62
CA PHE A 210 -0.12 23.04 36.38
C PHE A 210 -1.51 23.65 36.21
N SER A 211 -1.57 24.92 35.86
CA SER A 211 -2.78 25.66 35.51
C SER A 211 -2.58 26.43 34.21
N THR A 212 -3.69 26.88 33.63
CA THR A 212 -3.72 27.71 32.41
C THR A 212 -3.73 29.20 32.71
N GLN A 213 -3.70 29.58 33.99
CA GLN A 213 -3.75 30.96 34.42
C GLN A 213 -2.35 31.55 34.42
N LEU A 214 -2.00 32.25 33.33
CA LEU A 214 -0.69 32.87 33.12
C LEU A 214 -0.54 34.25 33.82
N GLY A 215 -1.53 34.62 34.63
CA GLY A 215 -1.70 35.99 35.12
C GLY A 215 -2.20 36.95 34.04
N SER A 216 -2.61 38.13 34.47
CA SER A 216 -3.00 39.24 33.59
C SER A 216 -2.62 40.56 34.25
N ASP A 217 -2.73 41.68 33.54
CA ASP A 217 -2.47 43.00 34.12
C ASP A 217 -3.36 43.28 35.35
N ALA A 218 -4.57 42.73 35.39
CA ALA A 218 -5.51 42.86 36.51
C ALA A 218 -5.28 41.83 37.62
N SER A 219 -4.60 40.72 37.33
CA SER A 219 -4.29 39.65 38.29
C SER A 219 -2.93 39.05 37.95
N PRO A 220 -1.83 39.75 38.25
CA PRO A 220 -0.50 39.29 37.88
C PRO A 220 -0.13 38.03 38.66
N LEU A 221 0.73 37.20 38.06
CA LEU A 221 1.35 36.11 38.80
C LEU A 221 2.16 36.68 39.97
N PRO A 222 2.07 36.09 41.17
CA PRO A 222 2.93 36.46 42.29
C PRO A 222 4.41 36.39 41.91
N GLY A 223 5.27 37.21 42.52
CA GLY A 223 6.71 37.12 42.29
C GLY A 223 7.28 35.77 42.73
N GLY A 224 8.11 35.14 41.88
CA GLY A 224 8.75 33.87 42.17
C GLY A 224 9.17 33.10 40.92
N ASP A 225 9.73 31.92 41.13
CA ASP A 225 10.14 31.02 40.04
C ASP A 225 8.96 30.17 39.56
N TYR A 226 8.87 30.00 38.23
CA TYR A 226 7.79 29.25 37.58
C TYR A 226 8.33 28.23 36.58
N VAL A 227 7.59 27.14 36.43
CA VAL A 227 7.81 26.13 35.40
C VAL A 227 6.68 26.24 34.38
N PHE A 228 7.06 26.45 33.12
CA PHE A 228 6.15 26.46 31.99
C PHE A 228 6.21 25.11 31.28
N ARG A 229 5.07 24.65 30.76
CA ARG A 229 5.01 23.54 29.83
C ARG A 229 4.03 23.85 28.71
N ILE A 230 4.36 23.38 27.52
CA ILE A 230 3.45 23.37 26.39
C ILE A 230 2.79 21.99 26.36
N VAL A 231 1.46 21.96 26.38
CA VAL A 231 0.67 20.77 26.12
C VAL A 231 0.07 20.93 24.74
N ALA A 232 0.30 19.96 23.86
CA ALA A 232 -0.22 20.01 22.51
C ALA A 232 -0.74 18.65 22.06
N GLU A 233 -1.69 18.65 21.13
CA GLU A 233 -2.25 17.45 20.52
C GLU A 233 -1.89 17.35 19.04
N GLY A 234 -1.63 16.13 18.59
CA GLY A 234 -1.23 15.82 17.23
C GLY A 234 0.28 15.64 17.10
N VAL A 235 0.82 15.94 15.93
CA VAL A 235 2.25 15.82 15.64
C VAL A 235 2.89 17.20 15.79
N VAL A 236 3.76 17.33 16.80
CA VAL A 236 4.42 18.58 17.15
C VAL A 236 5.92 18.36 17.22
N HIS A 237 6.68 19.12 16.44
CA HIS A 237 8.14 19.03 16.40
C HIS A 237 8.77 19.78 17.59
N HIS A 238 8.42 21.04 17.77
CA HIS A 238 8.78 21.86 18.93
C HIS A 238 7.71 22.93 19.17
N GLY A 239 7.75 23.54 20.35
CA GLY A 239 7.05 24.78 20.66
C GLY A 239 8.05 25.90 20.95
N GLU A 240 7.63 27.14 20.72
CA GLU A 240 8.37 28.33 21.09
C GLU A 240 7.60 29.10 22.16
N ILE A 241 8.25 29.40 23.28
CA ILE A 241 7.74 30.31 24.32
C ILE A 241 8.47 31.63 24.20
N GLU A 242 7.74 32.73 24.00
CA GLU A 242 8.31 34.07 24.00
C GLU A 242 8.11 34.76 25.35
N ILE A 243 9.22 35.16 25.99
CA ILE A 243 9.21 35.88 27.28
C ILE A 243 10.08 37.13 27.13
N GLY A 244 9.45 38.31 27.25
CA GLY A 244 10.16 39.59 27.18
C GLY A 244 10.95 39.80 25.89
N GLY A 245 10.42 39.34 24.75
CA GLY A 245 11.06 39.41 23.43
C GLY A 245 12.17 38.37 23.18
N LYS A 246 12.40 37.44 24.11
CA LYS A 246 13.31 36.30 23.92
C LYS A 246 12.52 35.01 23.68
N LYS A 247 12.92 34.24 22.69
CA LYS A 247 12.33 32.95 22.35
C LYS A 247 13.06 31.80 23.05
N PHE A 248 12.29 30.91 23.65
CA PHE A 248 12.74 29.68 24.29
C PHE A 248 12.11 28.50 23.55
N ILE A 249 12.93 27.61 23.01
CA ILE A 249 12.47 26.42 22.29
C ILE A 249 12.27 25.30 23.31
N VAL A 250 11.13 24.62 23.22
CA VAL A 250 10.77 23.48 24.06
C VAL A 250 10.39 22.32 23.15
N GLY A 251 10.99 21.14 23.34
CA GLY A 251 10.68 19.96 22.51
C GLY A 251 11.91 19.46 21.76
N LEU A 252 11.79 19.13 20.47
CA LEU A 252 12.93 18.63 19.69
C LEU A 252 13.73 19.80 19.07
N ASN A 253 15.05 19.77 19.20
CA ASN A 253 15.93 20.69 18.47
C ASN A 253 16.00 20.33 16.98
N ASP A 254 16.71 21.16 16.21
CA ASP A 254 17.05 20.92 14.79
C ASP A 254 18.01 19.73 14.57
N GLU A 255 18.09 18.79 15.51
CA GLU A 255 18.78 17.51 15.38
C GLU A 255 17.87 16.35 15.85
N GLY A 256 16.60 16.63 16.18
CA GLY A 256 15.65 15.65 16.72
C GLY A 256 15.94 15.22 18.17
N ARG A 257 16.67 16.03 18.95
CA ARG A 257 16.96 15.79 20.38
C ARG A 257 16.05 16.61 21.27
N ILE A 258 15.59 16.02 22.37
CA ILE A 258 14.77 16.72 23.36
C ILE A 258 15.64 17.79 24.06
N ILE A 259 15.21 19.05 24.00
CA ILE A 259 15.74 20.22 24.71
C ILE A 259 14.72 20.75 25.71
#